data_AF-A0A222PA37-F1
#
_entry.id   AF-A0A222PA37-F1
#
_cell.length_a   1.000
_cell.length_b   1.000
_cell.length_c   1.000
_cell.angle_alpha   90.00
_cell.angle_beta   90.00
_cell.angle_gamma   90.00
#
_symmetry.space_group_name_H-M   'P 1'
#
loop_
_entity.id
_entity.type
_entity.pdbx_description
1 polymer ?
#
loop_
_entity_poly.entity_id
_entity_poly.type
_entity_poly.pdbx_seq_one_letter_code
_entity_poly.pdbx_strand_id
1 'polypeptide(L)' 'MFKEFLEKCLRYGNLYILEETGDRKKVKRISKRHGKVTEASVLLFDSGTKRTTVNEIYLNSQGYFIIRDQKRLKLERFK' A
#
# COMPACT_ATOMS: atom_id res chain seq x y z
N MET A 1 7.27 20.69 8.55
CA MET A 1 7.67 20.72 7.12
C MET A 1 7.39 19.35 6.47
N PHE A 2 7.12 19.25 5.16
CA PHE A 2 6.75 17.96 4.50
C PHE A 2 7.79 16.84 4.71
N LYS A 3 9.07 17.19 4.80
CA LYS A 3 10.16 16.25 5.09
C LYS A 3 10.04 15.62 6.48
N GLU A 4 9.77 16.41 7.52
CA GLU A 4 9.55 15.94 8.89
C GLU A 4 8.31 15.04 9.01
N PHE A 5 7.32 15.24 8.13
CA PHE A 5 6.16 14.37 8.03
C PHE A 5 6.55 13.00 7.43
N LEU A 6 7.33 12.99 6.35
CA LEU A 6 7.81 11.75 5.72
C LEU A 6 8.69 10.90 6.64
N GLU A 7 9.48 11.53 7.51
CA GLU A 7 10.32 10.83 8.51
C GLU A 7 9.50 10.02 9.52
N LYS A 8 8.22 10.34 9.69
CA LYS A 8 7.29 9.61 10.57
C LYS A 8 6.46 8.55 9.83
N CYS A 9 6.52 8.51 8.51
CA CYS A 9 5.75 7.60 7.68
C CYS A 9 6.44 6.23 7.57
N LEU A 10 5.65 5.15 7.53
CA LEU A 10 6.18 3.82 7.22
C LEU A 10 6.76 3.80 5.81
N ARG A 11 7.99 3.27 5.66
CA ARG A 11 8.70 3.30 4.38
C ARG A 11 9.25 1.94 3.93
N TYR A 12 9.35 1.79 2.61
CA TYR A 12 10.04 0.68 1.96
C TYR A 12 10.81 1.19 0.74
N GLY A 13 12.13 1.30 0.85
CA GLY A 13 12.96 1.96 -0.17
C GLY A 13 12.57 3.43 -0.32
N ASN A 14 12.18 3.84 -1.53
CA ASN A 14 11.74 5.20 -1.86
C ASN A 14 10.23 5.42 -1.63
N LEU A 15 9.52 4.41 -1.12
CA LEU A 15 8.07 4.43 -0.98
C LEU A 15 7.67 4.74 0.46
N TYR A 16 6.73 5.68 0.63
CA TYR A 16 6.22 6.13 1.92
C TYR A 16 4.71 5.98 1.94
N ILE A 17 4.17 5.28 2.93
CA ILE A 17 2.71 5.24 3.17
C ILE A 17 2.35 6.54 3.89
N LEU A 18 1.66 7.43 3.19
CA LEU A 18 1.21 8.70 3.73
C LEU A 18 -0.06 8.54 4.57
N GLU A 19 -0.95 7.66 4.11
CA GLU A 19 -2.25 7.43 4.72
C GLU A 19 -2.73 6.02 4.36
N GLU A 20 -3.52 5.43 5.26
CA GLU A 20 -4.35 4.29 4.97
C GLU A 20 -5.81 4.61 5.26
N THR A 21 -6.69 4.25 4.34
CA THR A 21 -8.12 4.49 4.43
C THR A 21 -8.89 3.19 4.25
N GLY A 22 -10.07 3.07 4.88
CA GLY A 22 -10.98 1.93 4.72
C GLY A 22 -10.71 0.76 5.68
N ASP A 23 -11.35 -0.38 5.43
CA ASP A 23 -11.28 -1.58 6.28
C ASP A 23 -10.57 -2.74 5.57
N ARG A 24 -9.40 -3.14 6.09
CA ARG A 24 -8.61 -4.26 5.57
C ARG A 24 -9.34 -5.60 5.68
N LYS A 25 -10.27 -5.75 6.62
CA LYS A 25 -10.99 -7.02 6.87
C LYS A 25 -12.16 -7.21 5.91
N LYS A 26 -12.75 -6.14 5.41
CA LYS A 26 -13.87 -6.20 4.45
C LYS A 26 -13.36 -6.45 3.05
N VAL A 27 -13.97 -7.41 2.38
CA VAL A 27 -13.61 -7.79 1.00
C VAL A 27 -14.54 -7.06 0.05
N LYS A 28 -13.96 -6.18 -0.78
CA LYS A 28 -14.67 -5.46 -1.83
C LYS A 28 -14.97 -6.36 -3.04
N ARG A 29 -13.97 -7.15 -3.47
CA ARG A 29 -14.10 -8.10 -4.60
C ARG A 29 -13.00 -9.16 -4.59
N ILE A 30 -13.14 -10.19 -5.44
CA ILE A 30 -12.11 -11.21 -5.63
C ILE A 30 -11.46 -11.04 -7.01
N SER A 31 -10.14 -10.86 -7.05
CA SER A 31 -9.33 -10.88 -8.25
C SER A 31 -8.82 -12.29 -8.52
N LYS A 32 -9.09 -12.85 -9.71
CA LYS A 32 -8.59 -14.17 -10.12
C LYS A 32 -7.05 -14.26 -10.06
N ARG A 33 -6.34 -13.16 -10.35
CA ARG A 33 -4.86 -13.12 -10.40
C ARG A 33 -4.22 -12.80 -9.05
N HIS A 34 -4.90 -12.04 -8.21
CA HIS A 34 -4.29 -11.41 -7.03
C HIS A 34 -4.99 -11.72 -5.71
N GLY A 35 -6.09 -12.47 -5.70
CA GLY A 35 -6.79 -12.83 -4.47
C GLY A 35 -7.82 -11.78 -4.04
N LYS A 36 -8.08 -11.66 -2.74
CA LYS A 36 -9.14 -10.80 -2.21
C LYS A 36 -8.69 -9.34 -2.24
N VAL A 37 -9.47 -8.48 -2.88
CA VAL A 37 -9.30 -7.03 -2.81
C VAL A 37 -10.12 -6.53 -1.64
N THR A 38 -9.48 -5.82 -0.72
CA THR A 38 -10.13 -5.28 0.48
C THR A 38 -10.83 -3.96 0.18
N GLU A 39 -11.62 -3.44 1.13
CA GLU A 39 -12.13 -2.06 1.08
C GLU A 39 -11.07 -1.02 1.47
N ALA A 40 -9.89 -1.45 1.93
CA ALA A 40 -8.81 -0.56 2.29
C ALA A 40 -7.90 -0.20 1.11
N SER A 41 -7.30 0.98 1.20
CA SER A 41 -6.28 1.48 0.28
C SER A 41 -5.23 2.29 1.02
N VAL A 42 -4.02 2.34 0.47
CA VAL A 42 -2.96 3.22 0.94
C VAL A 42 -2.68 4.33 -0.06
N LEU A 43 -2.47 5.53 0.46
CA LEU A 43 -1.89 6.64 -0.28
C LEU A 43 -0.38 6.51 -0.20
N LEU A 44 0.25 6.21 -1.34
CA LEU A 44 1.66 5.87 -1.42
C LEU A 44 2.41 6.99 -2.15
N PHE A 45 3.37 7.61 -1.47
CA PHE A 45 4.31 8.55 -2.06
C PHE A 45 5.59 7.85 -2.49
N ASP A 46 6.07 8.14 -3.69
CA ASP A 46 7.36 7.69 -4.20
C ASP A 46 8.31 8.88 -4.30
N SER A 47 9.34 8.90 -3.46
CA SER A 47 10.32 9.99 -3.43
C SER A 47 11.22 10.01 -4.66
N GLY A 48 11.36 8.88 -5.37
CA GLY A 48 12.15 8.80 -6.60
C GLY A 48 11.46 9.49 -7.78
N THR A 49 10.14 9.31 -7.90
CA THR A 49 9.34 9.93 -8.98
C THR A 49 8.58 11.19 -8.54
N LYS A 50 8.57 11.49 -7.23
CA LYS A 50 7.78 12.55 -6.59
C LYS A 50 6.27 12.45 -6.85
N ARG A 51 5.76 11.23 -7.05
CA ARG A 51 4.35 10.98 -7.34
C ARG A 51 3.66 10.31 -6.16
N THR A 52 2.38 10.62 -6.01
CA THR A 52 1.50 9.96 -5.05
C THR A 52 0.47 9.12 -5.81
N THR A 53 0.25 7.88 -5.38
CA THR A 53 -0.76 7.00 -5.96
C THR A 53 -1.59 6.32 -4.88
N VAL A 54 -2.89 6.19 -5.13
CA VAL A 54 -3.77 5.38 -4.30
C VAL A 54 -3.67 3.93 -4.75
N ASN A 55 -3.39 3.02 -3.82
CA ASN A 55 -3.24 1.60 -4.11
C ASN A 55 -4.20 0.80 -3.24
N GLU A 56 -5.04 -0.02 -3.87
CA GLU A 56 -5.91 -0.97 -3.14
C GLU A 56 -5.06 -1.99 -2.38
N ILE A 57 -5.53 -2.36 -1.17
CA ILE A 57 -4.92 -3.42 -0.38
C ILE A 57 -5.55 -4.75 -0.75
N TYR A 58 -4.70 -5.73 -0.98
CA TYR A 58 -5.05 -7.12 -1.29
C TYR A 58 -4.69 -8.02 -0.11
N LEU A 59 -5.43 -9.11 0.05
CA LEU A 59 -5.21 -10.15 1.05
C LEU A 59 -5.16 -11.53 0.38
N ASN A 60 -4.13 -12.29 0.74
CA ASN A 60 -4.03 -13.73 0.44
C ASN A 60 -3.39 -14.48 1.62
N SER A 61 -3.03 -15.74 1.43
CA SER A 61 -2.38 -16.58 2.46
C SER A 61 -1.03 -16.05 2.96
N GLN A 62 -0.38 -15.14 2.23
CA GLN A 62 0.90 -14.51 2.60
C GLN A 62 0.73 -13.18 3.34
N GLY A 63 -0.50 -12.73 3.60
CA GLY A 63 -0.84 -11.49 4.30
C GLY A 63 -1.32 -10.37 3.39
N TYR A 64 -1.21 -9.14 3.87
CA TYR A 64 -1.63 -7.93 3.17
C TYR A 64 -0.55 -7.37 2.25
N PHE A 65 -0.92 -6.98 1.05
CA PHE A 65 0.00 -6.41 0.07
C PHE A 65 -0.71 -5.44 -0.87
N ILE A 66 0.09 -4.59 -1.52
CA ILE A 66 -0.34 -3.77 -2.65
C ILE A 66 0.29 -4.31 -3.94
N ILE A 67 -0.31 -3.97 -5.07
CA ILE A 67 0.24 -4.29 -6.39
C ILE A 67 0.83 -3.01 -6.97
N ARG A 68 2.12 -3.05 -7.30
CA ARG A 68 2.81 -1.94 -7.95
C ARG A 68 3.79 -2.48 -8.97
N ASP A 69 3.81 -1.91 -10.17
CA ASP A 69 4.67 -2.34 -11.29
C ASP A 69 4.59 -3.86 -11.55
N GLN A 70 3.38 -4.40 -11.51
CA GLN A 70 3.06 -5.83 -11.62
C GLN A 70 3.65 -6.73 -10.52
N LYS A 71 4.31 -6.16 -9.50
CA LYS A 71 4.87 -6.85 -8.34
C LYS A 71 3.95 -6.73 -7.13
N ARG A 72 4.02 -7.72 -6.23
CA ARG A 72 3.34 -7.70 -4.94
C ARG A 72 4.29 -7.13 -3.88
N LEU A 73 3.91 -6.01 -3.29
CA LEU A 73 4.65 -5.40 -2.18
C LEU A 73 3.88 -5.63 -0.91
N LYS A 74 4.43 -6.48 -0.03
CA LYS A 74 3.81 -6.76 1.25
C LYS A 74 3.85 -5.55 2.17
N LEU A 75 2.74 -5.24 2.83
CA LEU A 75 2.66 -4.11 3.76
C LEU A 75 3.58 -4.29 4.98
N GLU A 76 3.85 -5.54 5.39
CA GLU A 76 4.79 -5.87 6.48
C GLU A 76 6.23 -5.38 6.25
N ARG A 77 6.60 -5.07 5.00
CA ARG A 77 7.93 -4.56 4.67
C ARG A 77 8.08 -3.06 4.91
N PHE A 78 6.98 -2.35 5.08
CA PHE A 78 7.00 -0.92 5.38
C PHE A 78 7.23 -0.75 6.89
N LYS A 79 8.31 -0.07 7.25
CA LYS A 79 8.74 0.16 8.64
C LYS A 79 9.05 1.63 8.88
#